data_AF-A0A1H7I1V4-F1
#
_entry.id   AF-A0A1H7I1V4-F1
#
_cell.length_a   1.000
_cell.length_b   1.000
_cell.length_c   1.000
_cell.angle_alpha   90.00
_cell.angle_beta   90.00
_cell.angle_gamma   90.00
#
_symmetry.space_group_name_H-M   'P 1'
#
loop_
_entity.id
_entity.type
_entity.pdbx_description
1 polymer ?
#
loop_
_entity_poly.entity_id
_entity_poly.type
_entity_poly.pdbx_seq_one_letter_code
_entity_poly.pdbx_strand_id
1 'polypeptide(L)'
;MKFSRVRSRSLLASAMLLAFSSVQAQVVTTCPSGLEQTTNYPYTSNTVSTFTVPARVTSVHLIAVGADGGERTNTQYAGGSGAQSAGTFAVNPGQVITLIPGQAPPGANDQESGGGGASGAYIDSALAVIAGAGGGDDNTGNGRGGQATRNGSNGGSAAGGDCPAGGLGGTGGAGGQFGEVAADGTTACQTGDGGGGGGGFLSDGGSVTFSGAHQGPRGGARCSINGAAGGAGGTGDPGNISGDLDNFGAAGGWGICGGGGADQRESGGGGGYSGGGGGPESSYPGGGGSYVDSTATATSLVAGADGGGSGRNGSVRVCYSLRAELTVTKTNTPTLGASDQANDTVTRGAATSYQIVATNNGPVVADGAVIKDPVSTGLTCATASCGSATGGAVCPTASNTAMMTALQSSNGLTIATFPVNGSLTFTVNCTVN
;
A
#
# COMPACT_ATOMS: atom_id res chain seq x y z
N MET A 1 -8.99 -80.71 -10.15
CA MET A 1 -10.29 -80.25 -9.59
C MET A 1 -10.71 -78.96 -10.28
N LYS A 2 -12.01 -78.83 -10.56
CA LYS A 2 -12.69 -77.72 -11.27
C LYS A 2 -12.74 -76.42 -10.45
N PHE A 3 -13.12 -75.35 -11.16
CA PHE A 3 -13.69 -74.02 -10.79
C PHE A 3 -12.70 -72.84 -10.91
N SER A 4 -12.83 -71.90 -11.88
CA SER A 4 -13.88 -70.86 -12.10
C SER A 4 -13.75 -69.73 -11.05
N ARG A 5 -13.67 -68.41 -11.30
CA ARG A 5 -14.11 -67.49 -12.37
C ARG A 5 -13.55 -66.06 -12.06
N VAL A 6 -13.44 -65.24 -13.12
CA VAL A 6 -13.81 -63.80 -13.22
C VAL A 6 -12.90 -62.67 -12.66
N ARG A 7 -12.75 -61.67 -13.54
CA ARG A 7 -12.04 -60.38 -13.48
C ARG A 7 -12.55 -59.42 -12.39
N SER A 8 -11.67 -58.53 -11.93
CA SER A 8 -12.02 -57.12 -11.70
C SER A 8 -10.74 -56.27 -11.69
N ARG A 9 -10.70 -55.22 -12.50
CA ARG A 9 -9.68 -54.16 -12.44
C ARG A 9 -10.06 -53.22 -11.31
N SER A 10 -9.17 -53.01 -10.35
CA SER A 10 -9.28 -51.92 -9.38
C SER A 10 -7.94 -51.19 -9.34
N LEU A 11 -7.92 -49.99 -9.92
CA LEU A 11 -6.82 -49.04 -9.80
C LEU A 11 -6.61 -48.71 -8.31
N LEU A 12 -5.42 -49.01 -7.78
CA LEU A 12 -4.93 -48.35 -6.57
C LEU A 12 -4.49 -46.93 -6.95
N ALA A 13 -5.39 -45.96 -6.80
CA ALA A 13 -4.99 -44.58 -6.58
C ALA A 13 -5.01 -44.36 -5.06
N SER A 14 -3.85 -44.52 -4.41
CA SER A 14 -3.68 -44.06 -3.04
C SER A 14 -3.83 -42.54 -3.03
N ALA A 15 -4.97 -42.08 -2.50
CA ALA A 15 -5.22 -40.68 -2.23
C ALA A 15 -4.23 -40.19 -1.17
N MET A 16 -3.24 -39.41 -1.62
CA MET A 16 -2.40 -38.59 -0.76
C MET A 16 -3.29 -37.51 -0.17
N LEU A 17 -3.75 -37.70 1.06
CA LEU A 17 -4.50 -36.71 1.82
C LEU A 17 -3.50 -35.59 2.21
N LEU A 18 -3.35 -34.61 1.32
CA LEU A 18 -2.65 -33.36 1.63
C LEU A 18 -3.46 -32.64 2.70
N ALA A 19 -2.92 -32.61 3.92
CA ALA A 19 -3.37 -31.74 4.98
C ALA A 19 -3.20 -30.29 4.51
N PHE A 20 -4.28 -29.65 4.08
CA PHE A 20 -4.33 -28.20 3.99
C PHE A 20 -4.46 -27.65 5.41
N SER A 21 -3.33 -27.34 6.02
CA SER A 21 -3.24 -26.48 7.21
C SER A 21 -2.28 -25.35 6.92
N SER A 22 -2.84 -24.24 6.47
CA SER A 22 -2.57 -22.89 7.00
C SER A 22 -3.46 -21.94 6.23
N VAL A 23 -4.47 -21.42 6.92
CA VAL A 23 -5.10 -20.17 6.49
C VAL A 23 -4.03 -19.10 6.68
N GLN A 24 -3.17 -18.90 5.67
CA GLN A 24 -2.48 -17.63 5.53
C GLN A 24 -3.58 -16.63 5.18
N ALA A 25 -3.88 -15.73 6.11
CA ALA A 25 -4.73 -14.58 5.86
C ALA A 25 -4.29 -13.96 4.53
N GLN A 26 -5.23 -13.78 3.59
CA GLN A 26 -4.92 -13.23 2.28
C GLN A 26 -4.21 -11.89 2.47
N VAL A 27 -2.90 -11.92 2.24
CA VAL A 27 -2.02 -10.77 2.18
C VAL A 27 -2.62 -9.87 1.11
N VAL A 28 -3.22 -8.73 1.47
CA VAL A 28 -3.69 -7.71 0.52
C VAL A 28 -2.46 -6.95 0.02
N THR A 29 -1.60 -7.64 -0.72
CA THR A 29 -0.45 -7.05 -1.41
C THR A 29 -0.81 -6.59 -2.80
N THR A 30 -2.00 -6.88 -3.31
CA THR A 30 -2.41 -6.53 -4.67
C THR A 30 -3.46 -5.42 -4.66
N CYS A 31 -3.38 -4.54 -5.66
CA CYS A 31 -4.38 -3.50 -5.85
C CYS A 31 -5.76 -4.13 -6.10
N PRO A 32 -6.85 -3.51 -5.60
CA PRO A 32 -8.20 -3.92 -5.97
C PRO A 32 -8.42 -3.98 -7.48
N SER A 33 -9.30 -4.87 -7.93
CA SER A 33 -9.68 -4.97 -9.33
C SER A 33 -10.29 -3.65 -9.84
N GLY A 34 -9.98 -3.30 -11.10
CA GLY A 34 -10.43 -2.05 -11.72
C GLY A 34 -9.47 -0.86 -11.55
N LEU A 35 -8.36 -1.04 -10.82
CA LEU A 35 -7.23 -0.11 -10.83
C LEU A 35 -6.23 -0.56 -11.90
N GLU A 36 -6.08 0.27 -12.93
CA GLU A 36 -5.30 -0.08 -14.13
C GLU A 36 -3.81 0.23 -13.98
N GLN A 37 -3.45 1.09 -13.02
CA GLN A 37 -2.08 1.48 -12.75
C GLN A 37 -1.70 1.11 -11.33
N THR A 38 -0.48 0.59 -11.18
CA THR A 38 0.09 0.18 -9.89
C THR A 38 1.56 0.56 -9.86
N THR A 39 1.98 1.25 -8.81
CA THR A 39 3.39 1.54 -8.56
C THR A 39 3.75 1.12 -7.15
N ASN A 40 4.76 0.25 -7.03
CA ASN A 40 5.24 -0.26 -5.75
C ASN A 40 6.54 0.47 -5.36
N TYR A 41 6.59 0.97 -4.15
CA TYR A 41 7.72 1.68 -3.56
C TYR A 41 8.26 0.82 -2.40
N PRO A 42 9.16 -0.14 -2.68
CA PRO A 42 9.84 -0.88 -1.64
C PRO A 42 10.88 0.00 -0.95
N TYR A 43 11.25 -0.36 0.28
CA TYR A 43 12.43 0.25 0.91
C TYR A 43 13.70 -0.12 0.13
N THR A 44 14.51 0.90 -0.16
CA THR A 44 15.82 0.76 -0.82
C THR A 44 16.93 1.48 -0.06
N SER A 45 16.58 2.51 0.72
CA SER A 45 17.49 3.33 1.53
C SER A 45 16.68 4.20 2.48
N ASN A 46 17.35 4.88 3.42
CA ASN A 46 16.76 5.85 4.36
C ASN A 46 16.41 7.18 3.66
N THR A 47 15.72 7.11 2.53
CA THR A 47 15.25 8.26 1.77
C THR A 47 13.76 8.11 1.48
N VAL A 48 13.04 9.23 1.58
CA VAL A 48 11.60 9.26 1.30
C VAL A 48 11.35 9.32 -0.21
N SER A 49 10.32 8.62 -0.67
CA SER A 49 9.86 8.68 -2.06
C SER A 49 8.64 9.60 -2.17
N THR A 50 8.40 10.14 -3.36
CA THR A 50 7.22 10.95 -3.65
C THR A 50 6.49 10.47 -4.89
N PHE A 51 5.16 10.59 -4.89
CA PHE A 51 4.30 10.36 -6.04
C PHE A 51 3.45 11.61 -6.30
N THR A 52 3.53 12.15 -7.52
CA THR A 52 2.67 13.25 -7.94
C THR A 52 1.44 12.69 -8.64
N VAL A 53 0.26 13.02 -8.14
CA VAL A 53 -1.03 12.55 -8.69
C VAL A 53 -1.15 13.01 -10.16
N PRO A 54 -1.29 12.09 -11.13
CA PRO A 54 -1.39 12.44 -12.54
C PRO A 54 -2.63 13.29 -12.85
N ALA A 55 -2.61 13.94 -14.01
CA ALA A 55 -3.79 14.60 -14.56
C ALA A 55 -5.00 13.64 -14.58
N ARG A 56 -6.18 14.17 -14.23
CA ARG A 56 -7.47 13.45 -14.25
C ARG A 56 -7.58 12.26 -13.28
N VAL A 57 -6.61 12.06 -12.40
CA VAL A 57 -6.73 11.14 -11.26
C VAL A 57 -7.34 11.90 -10.08
N THR A 58 -8.48 11.43 -9.62
CA THR A 58 -9.22 12.03 -8.48
C THR A 58 -9.32 11.11 -7.27
N SER A 59 -8.76 9.90 -7.38
CA SER A 59 -8.77 8.89 -6.32
C SER A 59 -7.54 8.00 -6.43
N VAL A 60 -6.94 7.69 -5.29
CA VAL A 60 -5.84 6.73 -5.16
C VAL A 60 -6.17 5.73 -4.05
N HIS A 61 -5.77 4.49 -4.25
CA HIS A 61 -5.76 3.47 -3.22
C HIS A 61 -4.33 3.23 -2.76
N LEU A 62 -4.05 3.53 -1.51
CA LEU A 62 -2.73 3.35 -0.88
C LEU A 62 -2.73 2.06 -0.09
N ILE A 63 -1.67 1.27 -0.24
CA ILE A 63 -1.43 0.05 0.56
C ILE A 63 -0.03 0.19 1.17
N ALA A 64 0.06 0.15 2.50
CA ALA A 64 1.33 0.09 3.22
C ALA A 64 1.50 -1.30 3.83
N VAL A 65 2.73 -1.80 3.81
CA VAL A 65 3.16 -3.04 4.46
C VAL A 65 4.32 -2.72 5.38
N GLY A 66 4.18 -2.91 6.69
CA GLY A 66 5.24 -2.67 7.67
C GLY A 66 6.43 -3.59 7.44
N ALA A 67 7.62 -3.20 7.91
CA ALA A 67 8.76 -4.11 7.89
C ALA A 67 8.61 -5.22 8.93
N ASP A 68 9.26 -6.35 8.67
CA ASP A 68 9.43 -7.42 9.65
C ASP A 68 10.39 -6.98 10.76
N GLY A 69 10.21 -7.52 11.97
CA GLY A 69 11.24 -7.49 13.01
C GLY A 69 12.43 -8.37 12.62
N GLY A 70 13.57 -8.13 13.27
CA GLY A 70 14.77 -8.91 13.01
C GLY A 70 14.65 -10.33 13.54
N GLU A 71 15.53 -11.20 13.05
CA GLU A 71 15.65 -12.60 13.42
C GLU A 71 17.11 -12.92 13.76
N ARG A 72 17.35 -13.73 14.80
CA ARG A 72 18.66 -14.32 15.08
C ARG A 72 19.16 -15.17 13.92
N THR A 73 20.48 -15.34 13.88
CA THR A 73 21.18 -16.22 12.94
C THR A 73 20.88 -17.72 13.14
N ASN A 74 20.40 -18.14 14.33
CA ASN A 74 19.86 -19.49 14.55
C ASN A 74 18.32 -19.49 14.49
N THR A 75 17.77 -20.29 13.58
CA THR A 75 16.40 -20.13 13.08
C THR A 75 15.31 -20.75 13.97
N GLN A 76 15.50 -20.80 15.29
CA GLN A 76 14.49 -21.39 16.19
C GLN A 76 13.28 -20.47 16.36
N TYR A 77 13.52 -19.17 16.43
CA TYR A 77 12.51 -18.14 16.56
C TYR A 77 12.69 -17.09 15.47
N ALA A 78 11.59 -16.42 15.14
CA ALA A 78 11.58 -15.39 14.12
C ALA A 78 10.96 -14.11 14.67
N GLY A 79 11.34 -12.98 14.08
CA GLY A 79 10.70 -11.70 14.35
C GLY A 79 9.22 -11.73 13.97
N GLY A 80 8.47 -10.75 14.44
CA GLY A 80 7.12 -10.51 13.97
C GLY A 80 7.12 -10.06 12.51
N SER A 81 6.07 -10.43 11.77
CA SER A 81 5.87 -9.83 10.44
C SER A 81 5.18 -8.47 10.53
N GLY A 82 5.44 -7.59 9.57
CA GLY A 82 4.74 -6.30 9.48
C GLY A 82 3.24 -6.45 9.19
N ALA A 83 2.44 -5.52 9.70
CA ALA A 83 1.02 -5.40 9.35
C ALA A 83 0.84 -4.87 7.92
N GLN A 84 -0.40 -4.92 7.44
CA GLN A 84 -0.83 -4.25 6.22
C GLN A 84 -1.98 -3.31 6.52
N SER A 85 -1.92 -2.12 5.93
CA SER A 85 -2.96 -1.10 6.06
C SER A 85 -3.22 -0.46 4.71
N ALA A 86 -4.49 -0.35 4.32
CA ALA A 86 -4.88 0.21 3.04
C ALA A 86 -6.07 1.16 3.17
N GLY A 87 -6.10 2.17 2.30
CA GLY A 87 -7.11 3.23 2.27
C GLY A 87 -7.32 3.81 0.86
N THR A 88 -8.57 4.09 0.48
CA THR A 88 -8.90 4.85 -0.74
C THR A 88 -9.18 6.31 -0.41
N PHE A 89 -8.41 7.22 -0.99
CA PHE A 89 -8.43 8.65 -0.71
C PHE A 89 -8.81 9.45 -1.95
N ALA A 90 -9.66 10.46 -1.74
CA ALA A 90 -9.89 11.48 -2.76
C ALA A 90 -8.64 12.36 -2.89
N VAL A 91 -8.23 12.62 -4.13
CA VAL A 91 -7.07 13.45 -4.45
C VAL A 91 -7.37 14.41 -5.60
N ASN A 92 -6.53 15.41 -5.78
CA ASN A 92 -6.53 16.32 -6.91
C ASN A 92 -5.28 16.07 -7.77
N PRO A 93 -5.38 16.23 -9.09
CA PRO A 93 -4.21 16.26 -9.97
C PRO A 93 -3.14 17.23 -9.47
N GLY A 94 -1.88 16.79 -9.47
CA GLY A 94 -0.74 17.56 -9.01
C GLY A 94 -0.47 17.49 -7.50
N GLN A 95 -1.36 16.90 -6.69
CA GLN A 95 -1.06 16.65 -5.27
C GLN A 95 0.14 15.73 -5.12
N VAL A 96 0.91 15.94 -4.05
CA VAL A 96 2.11 15.15 -3.75
C VAL A 96 1.81 14.22 -2.59
N ILE A 97 2.08 12.93 -2.81
CA ILE A 97 2.00 11.88 -1.82
C ILE A 97 3.42 11.49 -1.42
N THR A 98 3.77 11.68 -0.16
CA THR A 98 5.05 11.20 0.40
C THR A 98 4.89 9.76 0.85
N LEU A 99 5.83 8.90 0.44
CA LEU A 99 5.80 7.45 0.61
C LEU A 99 7.06 7.03 1.36
N ILE A 100 6.87 6.37 2.50
CA ILE A 100 7.96 6.01 3.42
C ILE A 100 7.84 4.52 3.74
N PRO A 101 8.50 3.65 2.98
CA PRO A 101 8.57 2.23 3.29
C PRO A 101 9.55 1.97 4.44
N GLY A 102 9.17 1.11 5.37
CA GLY A 102 9.98 0.72 6.52
C GLY A 102 11.12 -0.24 6.18
N GLN A 103 12.17 -0.19 6.98
CA GLN A 103 13.34 -1.06 6.94
C GLN A 103 13.20 -2.15 7.99
N ALA A 104 13.57 -3.39 7.65
CA ALA A 104 13.83 -4.42 8.65
C ALA A 104 15.21 -4.18 9.31
N PRO A 105 15.40 -4.47 10.60
CA PRO A 105 16.61 -4.15 11.36
C PRO A 105 17.93 -4.37 10.61
N PRO A 106 18.83 -3.37 10.56
CA PRO A 106 20.12 -3.50 9.90
C PRO A 106 21.09 -4.26 10.80
N GLY A 107 21.07 -5.59 10.74
CA GLY A 107 22.04 -6.45 11.41
C GLY A 107 21.38 -7.59 12.18
N ALA A 108 21.86 -8.80 11.93
CA ALA A 108 21.61 -9.95 12.79
C ALA A 108 22.77 -10.01 13.80
N ASN A 109 22.47 -10.03 15.08
CA ASN A 109 23.40 -10.55 16.07
C ASN A 109 22.98 -12.00 16.40
N ASP A 110 23.87 -12.74 17.03
CA ASP A 110 23.61 -14.15 17.35
C ASP A 110 22.69 -14.31 18.56
N GLN A 111 22.05 -13.23 19.03
CA GLN A 111 21.47 -13.12 20.37
C GLN A 111 20.02 -12.60 20.36
N GLU A 112 19.73 -11.34 20.01
CA GLU A 112 18.39 -10.73 20.01
C GLU A 112 18.27 -9.58 19.00
N SER A 113 17.07 -9.36 18.47
CA SER A 113 16.87 -8.46 17.33
C SER A 113 16.09 -7.18 17.63
N GLY A 114 16.40 -6.13 16.89
CA GLY A 114 15.62 -4.89 16.88
C GLY A 114 14.22 -5.07 16.27
N GLY A 115 13.36 -4.08 16.49
CA GLY A 115 12.05 -4.00 15.86
C GLY A 115 12.12 -3.41 14.45
N GLY A 116 11.19 -3.79 13.58
CA GLY A 116 11.08 -3.22 12.23
C GLY A 116 10.61 -1.76 12.25
N GLY A 117 10.96 -1.02 11.20
CA GLY A 117 10.41 0.31 10.95
C GLY A 117 9.03 0.24 10.28
N ALA A 118 8.13 1.14 10.68
CA ALA A 118 6.79 1.21 10.09
C ALA A 118 6.84 1.70 8.63
N SER A 119 5.83 1.35 7.84
CA SER A 119 5.61 1.91 6.50
C SER A 119 4.40 2.82 6.49
N GLY A 120 4.40 3.89 5.68
CA GLY A 120 3.23 4.75 5.59
C GLY A 120 3.33 5.83 4.53
N ALA A 121 2.26 6.61 4.43
CA ALA A 121 2.16 7.69 3.47
C ALA A 121 1.47 8.94 4.02
N TYR A 122 1.85 10.09 3.48
CA TYR A 122 1.22 11.39 3.71
C TYR A 122 0.66 11.92 2.38
N ILE A 123 -0.53 12.53 2.42
CA ILE A 123 -1.12 13.28 1.29
C ILE A 123 -1.10 14.76 1.69
N ASP A 124 -0.41 15.61 0.92
CA ASP A 124 -0.24 17.04 1.24
C ASP A 124 0.22 17.28 2.70
N SER A 125 1.15 16.45 3.18
CA SER A 125 1.66 16.43 4.57
C SER A 125 0.70 15.98 5.67
N ALA A 126 -0.56 15.66 5.35
CA ALA A 126 -1.47 15.02 6.29
C ALA A 126 -1.26 13.50 6.29
N LEU A 127 -1.23 12.88 7.47
CA LEU A 127 -1.02 11.44 7.58
C LEU A 127 -2.22 10.68 6.99
N ALA A 128 -1.97 9.83 6.00
CA ALA A 128 -3.02 9.05 5.34
C ALA A 128 -3.08 7.61 5.87
N VAL A 129 -1.94 6.95 5.99
CA VAL A 129 -1.88 5.52 6.34
C VAL A 129 -0.55 5.15 7.00
N ILE A 130 -0.58 4.27 8.00
CA ILE A 130 0.57 3.61 8.61
C ILE A 130 0.27 2.12 8.79
N ALA A 131 1.18 1.29 8.31
CA ALA A 131 1.25 -0.12 8.66
C ALA A 131 2.31 -0.33 9.74
N GLY A 132 1.88 -0.83 10.89
CA GLY A 132 2.78 -1.15 12.00
C GLY A 132 3.77 -2.26 11.64
N ALA A 133 4.98 -2.17 12.17
CA ALA A 133 6.04 -3.15 11.94
C ALA A 133 6.03 -4.29 12.97
N GLY A 134 6.72 -5.38 12.68
CA GLY A 134 6.94 -6.46 13.65
C GLY A 134 7.97 -6.10 14.73
N GLY A 135 7.81 -6.69 15.92
CA GLY A 135 8.86 -6.70 16.95
C GLY A 135 9.96 -7.72 16.62
N GLY A 136 11.16 -7.55 17.18
CA GLY A 136 12.28 -8.50 17.00
C GLY A 136 11.99 -9.89 17.58
N ASP A 137 12.82 -10.89 17.27
CA ASP A 137 12.77 -12.17 17.96
C ASP A 137 13.40 -12.11 19.35
N ASP A 138 13.08 -13.09 20.19
CA ASP A 138 13.62 -13.29 21.54
C ASP A 138 14.17 -14.74 21.64
N ASN A 139 15.18 -14.95 22.47
CA ASN A 139 15.84 -16.26 22.61
C ASN A 139 14.92 -17.37 23.19
N THR A 140 13.75 -17.02 23.71
CA THR A 140 12.69 -17.94 24.15
C THR A 140 11.44 -17.92 23.25
N GLY A 141 11.42 -17.08 22.21
CA GLY A 141 10.15 -16.68 21.64
C GLY A 141 10.11 -15.90 20.34
N ASN A 142 8.99 -16.08 19.63
CA ASN A 142 8.70 -15.32 18.42
C ASN A 142 8.31 -13.87 18.73
N GLY A 143 8.86 -12.92 17.96
CA GLY A 143 8.43 -11.53 17.99
C GLY A 143 6.97 -11.37 17.57
N ARG A 144 6.26 -10.38 18.14
CA ARG A 144 4.86 -10.14 17.77
C ARG A 144 4.74 -9.40 16.45
N GLY A 145 3.75 -9.80 15.65
CA GLY A 145 3.41 -9.14 14.40
C GLY A 145 2.87 -7.72 14.61
N GLY A 146 2.97 -6.90 13.57
CA GLY A 146 2.33 -5.58 13.56
C GLY A 146 0.80 -5.70 13.77
N GLN A 147 0.21 -4.75 14.48
CA GLN A 147 -1.19 -4.84 14.91
C GLN A 147 -2.15 -4.16 13.93
N ALA A 148 -3.27 -4.82 13.63
CA ALA A 148 -4.37 -4.28 12.83
C ALA A 148 -5.38 -3.51 13.70
N THR A 149 -4.93 -2.40 14.27
CA THR A 149 -5.79 -1.54 15.09
C THR A 149 -6.28 -0.33 14.29
N ARG A 150 -7.56 0.04 14.47
CA ARG A 150 -8.07 1.33 13.99
C ARG A 150 -7.77 2.37 15.07
N ASN A 151 -7.15 3.49 14.70
CA ASN A 151 -6.77 4.59 15.60
C ASN A 151 -5.58 4.31 16.54
N GLY A 152 -4.70 3.35 16.23
CA GLY A 152 -3.48 3.19 17.03
C GLY A 152 -3.68 2.62 18.43
N SER A 153 -4.56 1.64 18.60
CA SER A 153 -4.61 0.87 19.87
C SER A 153 -3.30 0.12 20.10
N ASN A 154 -3.03 -0.21 21.38
CA ASN A 154 -1.80 -0.81 21.95
C ASN A 154 -0.90 -1.52 20.93
N GLY A 155 0.35 -1.06 20.77
CA GLY A 155 1.41 -1.67 19.93
C GLY A 155 1.89 -3.06 20.41
N GLY A 156 1.00 -3.86 21.01
CA GLY A 156 1.36 -5.10 21.67
C GLY A 156 2.16 -4.86 22.96
N SER A 157 1.81 -5.58 24.02
CA SER A 157 2.58 -5.62 25.27
C SER A 157 3.37 -6.91 25.33
N ALA A 158 4.65 -6.86 25.71
CA ALA A 158 5.41 -8.09 25.91
C ALA A 158 4.78 -8.97 27.01
N ALA A 159 4.81 -10.30 26.84
CA ALA A 159 4.38 -11.23 27.89
C ALA A 159 5.58 -11.44 28.83
N GLY A 160 5.40 -11.22 30.13
CA GLY A 160 6.52 -11.03 31.08
C GLY A 160 7.47 -12.22 31.30
N GLY A 161 8.72 -11.87 31.61
CA GLY A 161 9.82 -12.72 32.08
C GLY A 161 10.12 -12.49 33.58
N ASP A 162 11.38 -12.32 33.96
CA ASP A 162 11.83 -12.11 35.36
C ASP A 162 11.15 -10.92 36.06
N CYS A 163 10.62 -9.96 35.28
CA CYS A 163 9.76 -8.89 35.75
C CYS A 163 8.27 -9.16 35.44
N PRO A 164 7.34 -8.85 36.37
CA PRO A 164 5.91 -9.20 36.23
C PRO A 164 5.20 -8.57 35.03
N ALA A 165 5.76 -7.52 34.44
CA ALA A 165 5.24 -6.82 33.26
C ALA A 165 6.39 -6.47 32.32
N GLY A 166 6.31 -6.89 31.06
CA GLY A 166 7.20 -6.41 30.02
C GLY A 166 6.79 -5.02 29.51
N GLY A 167 7.56 -4.46 28.57
CA GLY A 167 7.27 -3.17 27.96
C GLY A 167 5.85 -3.10 27.38
N LEU A 168 5.09 -2.08 27.79
CA LEU A 168 3.77 -1.83 27.24
C LEU A 168 3.89 -1.14 25.88
N GLY A 169 3.13 -1.63 24.89
CA GLY A 169 2.95 -0.88 23.66
C GLY A 169 2.25 0.46 23.91
N GLY A 170 2.60 1.44 23.09
CA GLY A 170 2.01 2.77 23.14
C GLY A 170 0.53 2.74 22.74
N THR A 171 -0.20 3.78 23.10
CA THR A 171 -1.62 3.95 22.74
C THR A 171 -1.85 5.35 22.17
N GLY A 172 -2.80 5.47 21.24
CA GLY A 172 -3.24 6.78 20.73
C GLY A 172 -2.14 7.62 20.10
N GLY A 173 -1.13 6.99 19.50
CA GLY A 173 0.00 7.69 18.90
C GLY A 173 1.27 7.66 19.75
N ALA A 174 1.22 7.22 21.01
CA ALA A 174 2.42 7.15 21.84
C ALA A 174 3.39 6.05 21.34
N GLY A 175 4.69 6.28 21.56
CA GLY A 175 5.72 5.24 21.45
C GLY A 175 5.55 4.15 22.51
N GLY A 176 6.12 2.98 22.26
CA GLY A 176 6.13 1.88 23.22
C GLY A 176 7.09 2.13 24.37
N GLN A 177 6.85 1.50 25.51
CA GLN A 177 7.78 1.48 26.64
C GLN A 177 8.95 0.53 26.34
N PHE A 178 10.04 0.70 27.09
CA PHE A 178 11.16 -0.24 27.09
C PHE A 178 10.80 -1.53 27.84
N GLY A 179 11.59 -2.59 27.67
CA GLY A 179 11.23 -3.96 28.07
C GLY A 179 11.05 -4.25 29.57
N GLU A 180 11.77 -3.57 30.46
CA GLU A 180 11.77 -3.92 31.89
C GLU A 180 11.12 -2.86 32.77
N VAL A 181 9.81 -2.98 33.01
CA VAL A 181 9.08 -2.05 33.86
C VAL A 181 8.54 -2.77 35.10
N ALA A 182 8.78 -2.20 36.27
CA ALA A 182 8.17 -2.62 37.53
C ALA A 182 6.64 -2.53 37.42
N ALA A 183 5.93 -3.25 38.28
CA ALA A 183 4.46 -3.30 38.26
C ALA A 183 3.76 -1.92 38.37
N ASP A 184 4.49 -0.87 38.76
CA ASP A 184 4.02 0.52 38.83
C ASP A 184 4.11 1.28 37.49
N GLY A 185 4.71 0.71 36.44
CA GLY A 185 4.84 1.33 35.13
C GLY A 185 5.93 2.40 35.01
N THR A 186 6.78 2.58 36.03
CA THR A 186 7.71 3.72 36.12
C THR A 186 9.13 3.39 36.56
N THR A 187 9.35 2.26 37.24
CA THR A 187 10.67 1.89 37.78
C THR A 187 11.25 0.69 37.01
N ALA A 188 12.54 0.64 36.68
CA ALA A 188 13.13 -0.60 36.14
C ALA A 188 13.14 -1.68 37.23
N CYS A 189 12.68 -2.90 36.92
CA CYS A 189 12.54 -3.98 37.91
C CYS A 189 13.82 -4.80 38.09
N GLN A 190 14.73 -4.78 37.11
CA GLN A 190 16.14 -5.09 37.27
C GLN A 190 17.01 -3.94 36.72
N THR A 191 18.27 -3.88 37.13
CA THR A 191 19.21 -2.84 36.74
C THR A 191 19.87 -3.20 35.42
N GLY A 192 19.38 -2.74 34.27
CA GLY A 192 20.24 -2.76 33.08
C GLY A 192 19.58 -2.95 31.73
N ASP A 193 18.56 -3.80 31.65
CA ASP A 193 18.57 -4.78 30.57
C ASP A 193 17.19 -4.80 29.89
N GLY A 194 16.85 -3.74 29.16
CA GLY A 194 15.50 -3.56 28.62
C GLY A 194 15.48 -3.12 27.16
N GLY A 195 14.87 -3.92 26.29
CA GLY A 195 14.76 -3.64 24.86
C GLY A 195 14.08 -2.30 24.58
N GLY A 196 14.52 -1.61 23.53
CA GLY A 196 13.97 -0.31 23.15
C GLY A 196 12.52 -0.41 22.66
N GLY A 197 11.68 0.54 23.06
CA GLY A 197 10.32 0.65 22.52
C GLY A 197 10.32 1.16 21.08
N GLY A 198 9.33 0.77 20.29
CA GLY A 198 9.09 1.33 18.96
C GLY A 198 8.62 2.78 19.06
N GLY A 199 8.96 3.60 18.06
CA GLY A 199 8.47 4.96 17.93
C GLY A 199 6.97 4.99 17.57
N GLY A 200 6.26 5.98 18.13
CA GLY A 200 4.86 6.27 17.82
C GLY A 200 4.71 7.58 17.05
N PHE A 201 3.50 7.92 16.64
CA PHE A 201 3.18 9.16 15.93
C PHE A 201 3.48 10.43 16.73
N LEU A 202 3.27 10.39 18.05
CA LEU A 202 3.36 11.54 18.94
C LEU A 202 4.65 11.58 19.76
N SER A 203 5.28 10.44 20.00
CA SER A 203 6.47 10.35 20.85
C SER A 203 7.44 9.28 20.38
N ASP A 204 8.71 9.46 20.76
CA ASP A 204 9.72 8.44 20.60
C ASP A 204 9.37 7.21 21.46
N GLY A 205 9.98 6.07 21.15
CA GLY A 205 9.94 4.89 21.98
C GLY A 205 10.79 5.05 23.24
N GLY A 206 10.41 4.32 24.29
CA GLY A 206 11.16 4.23 25.53
C GLY A 206 12.60 3.77 25.26
N SER A 207 13.55 4.50 25.83
CA SER A 207 14.98 4.19 25.77
C SER A 207 15.49 3.93 27.18
N VAL A 208 16.48 3.05 27.30
CA VAL A 208 17.21 2.86 28.56
C VAL A 208 18.46 3.75 28.52
N THR A 209 18.62 4.67 29.47
CA THR A 209 19.78 5.58 29.53
C THR A 209 20.44 5.51 30.91
N PHE A 210 21.71 5.10 30.95
CA PHE A 210 22.50 5.04 32.18
C PHE A 210 23.52 6.18 32.30
N SER A 211 23.96 6.44 33.53
CA SER A 211 25.15 7.26 33.82
C SER A 211 26.37 6.35 33.87
N GLY A 212 27.22 6.37 32.84
CA GLY A 212 28.42 5.53 32.76
C GLY A 212 28.86 5.21 31.31
N ALA A 213 29.76 4.23 31.15
CA ALA A 213 30.29 3.80 29.85
C ALA A 213 29.33 2.90 29.05
N HIS A 214 28.27 2.39 29.68
CA HIS A 214 27.29 1.48 29.08
C HIS A 214 26.03 2.25 28.65
N GLN A 215 25.66 2.12 27.38
CA GLN A 215 24.41 2.66 26.85
C GLN A 215 23.46 1.50 26.58
N GLY A 216 22.29 1.49 27.23
CA GLY A 216 21.23 0.56 26.90
C GLY A 216 20.66 0.84 25.50
N PRO A 217 19.86 -0.09 24.96
CA PRO A 217 19.24 0.11 23.67
C PRO A 217 18.30 1.32 23.71
N ARG A 218 18.25 2.02 22.57
CA ARG A 218 17.42 3.21 22.41
C ARG A 218 16.11 2.84 21.75
N GLY A 219 15.06 3.56 22.11
CA GLY A 219 13.78 3.49 21.44
C GLY A 219 13.85 4.08 20.03
N GLY A 220 12.93 3.65 19.17
CA GLY A 220 12.77 4.20 17.84
C GLY A 220 12.30 5.66 17.87
N ALA A 221 12.73 6.45 16.90
CA ALA A 221 12.28 7.83 16.78
C ALA A 221 10.80 7.88 16.39
N ARG A 222 10.10 8.92 16.89
CA ARG A 222 8.72 9.23 16.56
C ARG A 222 8.51 9.41 15.07
N CYS A 223 7.26 9.25 14.64
CA CYS A 223 6.98 9.32 13.22
C CYS A 223 7.32 10.70 12.61
N SER A 224 7.78 10.68 11.37
CA SER A 224 8.23 11.87 10.66
C SER A 224 7.97 11.73 9.16
N ILE A 225 7.55 12.83 8.52
CA ILE A 225 7.37 12.90 7.06
C ILE A 225 8.69 12.76 6.30
N ASN A 226 9.83 12.99 6.96
CA ASN A 226 11.16 12.79 6.40
C ASN A 226 11.72 11.40 6.74
N GLY A 227 10.89 10.53 7.30
CA GLY A 227 11.31 9.29 7.93
C GLY A 227 11.90 9.51 9.32
N ALA A 228 11.98 8.41 10.06
CA ALA A 228 12.35 8.33 11.45
C ALA A 228 13.42 7.24 11.62
N ALA A 229 14.48 7.58 12.36
CA ALA A 229 15.55 6.65 12.66
C ALA A 229 15.06 5.52 13.57
N GLY A 230 15.56 4.31 13.33
CA GLY A 230 15.47 3.24 14.32
C GLY A 230 16.32 3.54 15.56
N GLY A 231 15.98 2.88 16.65
CA GLY A 231 16.74 2.92 17.89
C GLY A 231 18.12 2.30 17.74
N ALA A 232 19.13 2.88 18.36
CA ALA A 232 20.46 2.27 18.44
C ALA A 232 20.41 1.01 19.33
N GLY A 233 21.19 -0.02 18.98
CA GLY A 233 21.40 -1.16 19.86
C GLY A 233 22.23 -0.79 21.10
N GLY A 234 22.12 -1.60 22.14
CA GLY A 234 22.89 -1.43 23.38
C GLY A 234 24.39 -1.70 23.20
N THR A 235 25.21 -1.15 24.11
CA THR A 235 26.66 -1.34 24.13
C THR A 235 27.09 -2.10 25.40
N GLY A 236 27.22 -3.44 25.32
CA GLY A 236 27.85 -4.36 26.30
C GLY A 236 27.43 -4.27 27.78
N ASP A 237 27.34 -5.41 28.46
CA ASP A 237 27.09 -5.50 29.92
C ASP A 237 28.36 -5.20 30.76
N PRO A 238 28.32 -4.35 31.82
CA PRO A 238 29.43 -4.13 32.76
C PRO A 238 29.95 -5.40 33.44
N GLY A 239 29.17 -6.48 33.49
CA GLY A 239 29.52 -7.75 34.09
C GLY A 239 30.30 -8.70 33.18
N ASN A 240 30.50 -8.38 31.89
CA ASN A 240 31.15 -9.33 31.00
C ASN A 240 32.68 -9.37 31.20
N ILE A 241 33.12 -10.35 31.99
CA ILE A 241 34.54 -10.69 32.23
C ILE A 241 35.08 -11.63 31.14
N SER A 242 34.24 -12.17 30.23
CA SER A 242 34.72 -12.84 29.03
C SER A 242 34.94 -11.79 27.95
N GLY A 243 36.14 -11.77 27.35
CA GLY A 243 36.51 -10.83 26.29
C GLY A 243 35.77 -11.06 24.97
N ASP A 244 34.46 -11.27 24.99
CA ASP A 244 33.60 -11.32 23.80
C ASP A 244 33.38 -9.90 23.29
N LEU A 245 33.98 -9.63 22.13
CA LEU A 245 33.95 -8.34 21.45
C LEU A 245 32.68 -8.14 20.60
N ASP A 246 31.70 -9.04 20.73
CA ASP A 246 30.51 -9.14 19.86
C ASP A 246 29.21 -8.64 20.52
N ASN A 247 29.27 -8.06 21.73
CA ASN A 247 28.11 -7.62 22.51
C ASN A 247 27.54 -6.24 22.10
N PHE A 248 27.40 -6.00 20.79
CA PHE A 248 26.66 -4.86 20.29
C PHE A 248 25.25 -5.28 19.91
N GLY A 249 24.28 -4.59 20.49
CA GLY A 249 22.88 -4.79 20.21
C GLY A 249 22.49 -4.48 18.77
N ALA A 250 21.42 -5.11 18.29
CA ALA A 250 20.88 -4.81 16.98
C ALA A 250 20.13 -3.46 16.98
N ALA A 251 20.36 -2.65 15.95
CA ALA A 251 19.58 -1.42 15.77
C ALA A 251 18.16 -1.73 15.28
N GLY A 252 17.21 -0.87 15.62
CA GLY A 252 15.87 -0.91 15.05
C GLY A 252 15.85 -0.44 13.60
N GLY A 253 14.78 -0.79 12.88
CA GLY A 253 14.57 -0.37 11.50
C GLY A 253 14.18 1.11 11.36
N TRP A 254 14.68 1.77 10.31
CA TRP A 254 14.18 3.07 9.84
C TRP A 254 12.78 2.94 9.23
N GLY A 255 11.96 3.99 9.28
CA GLY A 255 10.67 3.98 8.57
C GLY A 255 9.91 5.28 8.72
N ILE A 256 8.59 5.25 8.49
CA ILE A 256 7.74 6.40 8.87
C ILE A 256 7.83 6.67 10.37
N CYS A 257 7.98 5.60 11.17
CA CYS A 257 8.26 5.58 12.60
C CYS A 257 9.36 4.51 12.83
N GLY A 258 10.33 4.80 13.68
CA GLY A 258 11.47 3.91 13.91
C GLY A 258 11.11 2.70 14.77
N GLY A 259 11.71 1.54 14.49
CA GLY A 259 11.72 0.41 15.42
C GLY A 259 12.68 0.63 16.59
N GLY A 260 12.45 -0.03 17.72
CA GLY A 260 13.34 0.00 18.87
C GLY A 260 14.61 -0.85 18.66
N GLY A 261 15.70 -0.46 19.31
CA GLY A 261 16.93 -1.25 19.36
C GLY A 261 16.83 -2.42 20.34
N ALA A 262 17.74 -3.35 20.19
CA ALA A 262 17.93 -4.53 21.04
C ALA A 262 19.33 -4.51 21.64
N ASP A 263 19.61 -5.42 22.55
CA ASP A 263 20.95 -5.77 23.00
C ASP A 263 21.20 -7.28 22.88
N GLN A 264 21.83 -7.88 23.89
CA GLN A 264 22.30 -9.27 23.95
C GLN A 264 21.38 -10.17 24.79
N ARG A 265 20.29 -9.62 25.32
CA ARG A 265 19.27 -10.36 26.07
C ARG A 265 17.86 -9.82 25.83
N GLU A 266 17.75 -8.60 25.28
CA GLU A 266 16.48 -7.94 25.08
C GLU A 266 16.21 -7.46 23.67
N SER A 267 14.93 -7.53 23.28
CA SER A 267 14.48 -7.33 21.91
C SER A 267 13.70 -6.04 21.72
N GLY A 268 13.86 -5.44 20.54
CA GLY A 268 13.25 -4.15 20.19
C GLY A 268 11.79 -4.27 19.76
N GLY A 269 10.96 -3.31 20.19
CA GLY A 269 9.57 -3.17 19.76
C GLY A 269 9.43 -2.58 18.34
N GLY A 270 8.43 -3.01 17.59
CA GLY A 270 8.16 -2.52 16.23
C GLY A 270 7.66 -1.07 16.20
N GLY A 271 8.10 -0.29 15.22
CA GLY A 271 7.56 1.06 14.98
C GLY A 271 6.12 1.02 14.48
N GLY A 272 5.33 2.06 14.73
CA GLY A 272 3.95 2.14 14.25
C GLY A 272 3.29 3.48 14.53
N TYR A 273 2.02 3.62 14.19
CA TYR A 273 1.23 4.76 14.65
C TYR A 273 1.27 4.84 16.18
N SER A 274 1.09 3.69 16.84
CA SER A 274 1.51 3.51 18.22
C SER A 274 2.67 2.53 18.24
N GLY A 275 3.74 2.87 18.96
CA GLY A 275 4.94 2.05 19.00
C GLY A 275 4.74 0.77 19.81
N GLY A 276 5.41 -0.31 19.44
CA GLY A 276 5.38 -1.56 20.20
C GLY A 276 6.31 -1.54 21.41
N GLY A 277 5.93 -2.27 22.46
CA GLY A 277 6.76 -2.39 23.66
C GLY A 277 8.03 -3.20 23.39
N GLY A 278 9.14 -2.81 24.00
CA GLY A 278 10.34 -3.65 24.06
C GLY A 278 10.08 -4.95 24.82
N GLY A 279 10.82 -6.00 24.50
CA GLY A 279 10.81 -7.26 25.25
C GLY A 279 11.90 -7.25 26.32
N PRO A 280 11.62 -7.63 27.58
CA PRO A 280 12.66 -8.06 28.51
C PRO A 280 13.15 -9.48 28.17
N GLU A 281 14.16 -9.99 28.88
CA GLU A 281 14.61 -11.37 28.73
C GLU A 281 13.41 -12.34 28.78
N SER A 282 13.40 -13.32 27.88
CA SER A 282 12.42 -14.39 27.81
C SER A 282 10.98 -13.96 27.49
N SER A 283 10.81 -12.86 26.74
CA SER A 283 9.52 -12.22 26.50
C SER A 283 9.35 -11.68 25.07
N TYR A 284 8.17 -11.89 24.49
CA TYR A 284 7.90 -11.52 23.09
C TYR A 284 7.73 -10.00 22.91
N PRO A 285 8.61 -9.25 22.20
CA PRO A 285 8.44 -7.81 21.99
C PRO A 285 7.19 -7.51 21.14
N GLY A 286 6.60 -6.34 21.38
CA GLY A 286 5.37 -5.88 20.72
C GLY A 286 5.61 -5.38 19.29
N GLY A 287 4.67 -5.68 18.38
CA GLY A 287 4.64 -5.09 17.03
C GLY A 287 3.83 -3.79 17.00
N GLY A 288 4.24 -2.82 16.19
CA GLY A 288 3.60 -1.50 16.15
C GLY A 288 2.14 -1.52 15.69
N GLY A 289 1.38 -0.53 16.14
CA GLY A 289 -0.02 -0.29 15.74
C GLY A 289 -0.13 0.35 14.36
N SER A 290 -1.24 0.06 13.66
CA SER A 290 -1.55 0.62 12.34
C SER A 290 -2.52 1.81 12.42
N TYR A 291 -2.64 2.55 11.32
CA TYR A 291 -3.55 3.69 11.16
C TYR A 291 -4.01 3.84 9.71
N VAL A 292 -5.28 4.20 9.54
CA VAL A 292 -5.82 4.68 8.26
C VAL A 292 -6.67 5.89 8.58
N ASP A 293 -6.44 7.00 7.89
CA ASP A 293 -7.16 8.24 8.13
C ASP A 293 -8.66 8.10 7.86
N SER A 294 -9.46 8.80 8.67
CA SER A 294 -10.93 8.74 8.62
C SER A 294 -11.54 9.23 7.30
N THR A 295 -10.79 9.99 6.50
CA THR A 295 -11.21 10.42 5.16
C THR A 295 -11.19 9.30 4.12
N ALA A 296 -10.59 8.13 4.43
CA ALA A 296 -10.58 6.98 3.54
C ALA A 296 -11.98 6.38 3.34
N THR A 297 -12.37 6.17 2.09
CA THR A 297 -13.70 5.63 1.72
C THR A 297 -13.75 4.10 1.66
N ALA A 298 -12.59 3.44 1.57
CA ALA A 298 -12.46 1.99 1.64
C ALA A 298 -11.18 1.64 2.39
N THR A 299 -11.29 0.88 3.48
CA THR A 299 -10.16 0.59 4.39
C THR A 299 -9.97 -0.92 4.55
N SER A 300 -8.72 -1.37 4.57
CA SER A 300 -8.36 -2.75 4.96
C SER A 300 -7.19 -2.73 5.95
N LEU A 301 -7.26 -3.56 6.98
CA LEU A 301 -6.20 -3.74 7.97
C LEU A 301 -6.00 -5.23 8.20
N VAL A 302 -4.76 -5.70 8.09
CA VAL A 302 -4.38 -7.10 8.32
C VAL A 302 -3.19 -7.10 9.27
N ALA A 303 -3.30 -7.83 10.38
CA ALA A 303 -2.22 -7.93 11.35
C ALA A 303 -1.10 -8.79 10.77
N GLY A 304 0.14 -8.51 11.19
CA GLY A 304 1.24 -9.43 11.00
C GLY A 304 1.07 -10.68 11.86
N ALA A 305 1.68 -11.77 11.43
CA ALA A 305 1.83 -12.97 12.23
C ALA A 305 3.01 -12.85 13.21
N ASP A 306 2.80 -13.35 14.43
CA ASP A 306 3.85 -13.57 15.42
C ASP A 306 4.81 -14.65 14.89
N GLY A 307 6.12 -14.36 14.87
CA GLY A 307 7.13 -15.28 14.32
C GLY A 307 7.00 -15.53 12.81
N GLY A 308 6.35 -14.62 12.08
CA GLY A 308 6.19 -14.68 10.63
C GLY A 308 7.17 -13.79 9.86
N GLY A 309 8.06 -13.10 10.57
CA GLY A 309 9.11 -12.27 10.00
C GLY A 309 10.17 -13.12 9.29
N SER A 310 10.73 -12.56 8.23
CA SER A 310 11.83 -13.19 7.48
C SER A 310 12.80 -12.14 6.97
N GLY A 311 13.01 -11.09 7.78
CA GLY A 311 13.81 -9.91 7.42
C GLY A 311 13.28 -9.08 6.25
N ARG A 312 11.98 -9.16 5.91
CA ARG A 312 11.44 -8.38 4.78
C ARG A 312 11.32 -6.93 5.15
N ASN A 313 11.86 -6.08 4.28
CA ASN A 313 11.55 -4.66 4.34
C ASN A 313 10.08 -4.39 4.00
N GLY A 314 9.59 -3.25 4.49
CA GLY A 314 8.29 -2.72 4.18
C GLY A 314 8.18 -2.17 2.77
N SER A 315 6.94 -1.84 2.38
CA SER A 315 6.65 -1.21 1.09
C SER A 315 5.41 -0.31 1.19
N VAL A 316 5.31 0.64 0.27
CA VAL A 316 4.09 1.41 0.02
C VAL A 316 3.71 1.28 -1.44
N ARG A 317 2.46 1.04 -1.73
CA ARG A 317 1.93 0.87 -3.08
C ARG A 317 0.84 1.90 -3.35
N VAL A 318 0.91 2.51 -4.52
CA VAL A 318 -0.09 3.45 -5.02
C VAL A 318 -0.81 2.78 -6.19
N CYS A 319 -2.12 2.69 -6.08
CA CYS A 319 -2.99 2.12 -7.10
C CYS A 319 -3.98 3.19 -7.56
N TYR A 320 -4.19 3.35 -8.87
CA TYR A 320 -5.12 4.34 -9.41
C TYR A 320 -5.60 3.91 -10.81
N SER A 321 -6.64 4.58 -11.30
CA SER A 321 -7.11 4.43 -12.68
C SER A 321 -6.90 5.73 -13.43
N LEU A 322 -6.44 5.62 -14.67
CA LEU A 322 -6.40 6.74 -15.59
C LEU A 322 -7.75 6.83 -16.31
N ARG A 323 -8.08 8.02 -16.81
CA ARG A 323 -9.26 8.23 -17.67
C ARG A 323 -8.82 8.94 -18.94
N ALA A 324 -9.28 8.44 -20.07
CA ALA A 324 -9.07 9.09 -21.35
C ALA A 324 -9.71 10.48 -21.37
N GLU A 325 -9.01 11.41 -21.98
CA GLU A 325 -9.50 12.73 -22.34
C GLU A 325 -10.12 12.68 -23.73
N LEU A 326 -11.44 12.69 -23.76
CA LEU A 326 -12.18 12.73 -25.02
C LEU A 326 -12.66 14.15 -25.31
N THR A 327 -12.38 14.64 -26.52
CA THR A 327 -12.95 15.88 -27.04
C THR A 327 -13.83 15.59 -28.22
N VAL A 328 -14.98 16.27 -28.29
CA VAL A 328 -15.89 16.19 -29.43
C VAL A 328 -16.17 17.61 -29.91
N THR A 329 -15.94 17.87 -31.18
CA THR A 329 -16.27 19.14 -31.83
C THR A 329 -17.23 18.92 -32.99
N LYS A 330 -17.98 19.95 -33.36
CA LYS A 330 -18.96 19.93 -34.45
C LYS A 330 -18.83 21.20 -35.26
N THR A 331 -18.96 21.09 -36.58
CA THR A 331 -18.84 22.23 -37.52
C THR A 331 -19.62 21.95 -38.80
N ASN A 332 -20.33 22.94 -39.34
CA ASN A 332 -20.86 22.87 -40.71
C ASN A 332 -19.92 23.51 -41.76
N THR A 333 -18.77 24.07 -41.34
CA THR A 333 -17.71 24.58 -42.22
C THR A 333 -16.37 23.89 -41.97
N PRO A 334 -16.25 22.59 -42.28
CA PRO A 334 -15.06 21.80 -41.92
C PRO A 334 -13.76 22.28 -42.58
N THR A 335 -13.85 23.06 -43.65
CA THR A 335 -12.68 23.70 -44.29
C THR A 335 -12.02 24.77 -43.43
N LEU A 336 -12.72 25.31 -42.44
CA LEU A 336 -12.22 26.34 -41.51
C LEU A 336 -11.72 25.75 -40.17
N GLY A 337 -11.85 24.45 -39.98
CA GLY A 337 -11.44 23.75 -38.76
C GLY A 337 -12.54 22.88 -38.20
N ALA A 338 -12.27 22.22 -37.07
CA ALA A 338 -13.16 21.22 -36.47
C ALA A 338 -14.32 21.83 -35.63
N SER A 339 -14.30 23.14 -35.40
CA SER A 339 -15.28 23.87 -34.58
C SER A 339 -16.21 24.72 -35.44
N ASP A 340 -17.45 24.86 -34.99
CA ASP A 340 -18.47 25.74 -35.56
C ASP A 340 -18.04 27.22 -35.45
N GLN A 341 -18.37 28.03 -36.45
CA GLN A 341 -18.05 29.45 -36.48
C GLN A 341 -19.27 30.28 -36.08
N ALA A 342 -19.02 31.43 -35.43
CA ALA A 342 -20.10 32.29 -34.93
C ALA A 342 -20.99 32.89 -36.03
N ASN A 343 -20.50 32.93 -37.28
CA ASN A 343 -21.20 33.45 -38.45
C ASN A 343 -21.72 32.35 -39.38
N ASP A 344 -21.67 31.09 -38.96
CA ASP A 344 -22.22 29.99 -39.74
C ASP A 344 -23.74 30.08 -39.78
N THR A 345 -24.28 29.95 -41.00
CA THR A 345 -25.73 30.00 -41.23
C THR A 345 -26.14 28.83 -42.10
N VAL A 346 -27.38 28.39 -41.92
CA VAL A 346 -28.01 27.37 -42.76
C VAL A 346 -29.32 27.90 -43.31
N THR A 347 -29.62 27.55 -44.55
CA THR A 347 -30.83 28.03 -45.24
C THR A 347 -31.96 27.03 -45.05
N ARG A 348 -33.14 27.50 -44.64
CA ARG A 348 -34.34 26.65 -44.53
C ARG A 348 -34.65 25.95 -45.86
N GLY A 349 -35.02 24.68 -45.78
CA GLY A 349 -35.33 23.82 -46.94
C GLY A 349 -34.11 23.32 -47.70
N ALA A 350 -32.90 23.80 -47.38
CA ALA A 350 -31.68 23.33 -48.01
C ALA A 350 -31.13 22.06 -47.34
N ALA A 351 -30.44 21.24 -48.13
CA ALA A 351 -29.57 20.20 -47.59
C ALA A 351 -28.34 20.85 -46.92
N THR A 352 -27.92 20.28 -45.81
CA THR A 352 -26.71 20.69 -45.08
C THR A 352 -25.95 19.44 -44.63
N SER A 353 -24.62 19.51 -44.59
CA SER A 353 -23.80 18.52 -43.93
C SER A 353 -22.98 19.18 -42.82
N TYR A 354 -22.67 18.42 -41.79
CA TYR A 354 -21.74 18.83 -40.74
C TYR A 354 -20.79 17.69 -40.40
N GLN A 355 -19.64 18.05 -39.83
CA GLN A 355 -18.68 17.09 -39.32
C GLN A 355 -18.69 17.08 -37.80
N ILE A 356 -18.56 15.89 -37.23
CA ILE A 356 -18.25 15.67 -35.82
C ILE A 356 -16.85 15.09 -35.76
N VAL A 357 -15.96 15.72 -34.99
CA VAL A 357 -14.61 15.18 -34.76
C VAL A 357 -14.54 14.72 -33.32
N ALA A 358 -14.32 13.42 -33.11
CA ALA A 358 -14.05 12.83 -31.82
C ALA A 358 -12.56 12.52 -31.72
N THR A 359 -11.90 12.99 -30.66
CA THR A 359 -10.46 12.79 -30.44
C THR A 359 -10.22 12.22 -29.05
N ASN A 360 -9.33 11.24 -28.94
CA ASN A 360 -8.80 10.75 -27.67
C ASN A 360 -7.42 11.38 -27.44
N ASN A 361 -7.33 12.37 -26.56
CA ASN A 361 -6.09 13.05 -26.22
C ASN A 361 -5.23 12.27 -25.21
N GLY A 362 -5.64 11.06 -24.81
CA GLY A 362 -4.96 10.23 -23.83
C GLY A 362 -5.30 10.59 -22.38
N PRO A 363 -4.55 10.11 -21.38
CA PRO A 363 -3.33 9.31 -21.49
C PRO A 363 -3.56 7.80 -21.72
N VAL A 364 -4.82 7.34 -21.76
CA VAL A 364 -5.17 5.93 -21.96
C VAL A 364 -6.09 5.70 -23.16
N VAL A 365 -6.13 4.46 -23.63
CA VAL A 365 -7.05 4.03 -24.69
C VAL A 365 -8.50 4.21 -24.23
N ALA A 366 -9.39 4.48 -25.18
CA ALA A 366 -10.82 4.69 -24.95
C ALA A 366 -11.66 3.71 -25.78
N ASP A 367 -11.17 2.48 -25.95
CA ASP A 367 -11.87 1.41 -26.65
C ASP A 367 -13.25 1.18 -26.03
N GLY A 368 -14.27 1.05 -26.87
CA GLY A 368 -15.66 0.96 -26.44
C GLY A 368 -16.30 2.31 -26.07
N ALA A 369 -15.61 3.45 -26.26
CA ALA A 369 -16.21 4.77 -26.10
C ALA A 369 -17.47 4.90 -26.97
N VAL A 370 -18.44 5.66 -26.48
CA VAL A 370 -19.73 5.84 -27.13
C VAL A 370 -19.89 7.29 -27.55
N ILE A 371 -20.14 7.52 -28.83
CA ILE A 371 -20.49 8.84 -29.36
C ILE A 371 -22.00 8.92 -29.63
N LYS A 372 -22.59 10.05 -29.28
CA LYS A 372 -24.01 10.36 -29.49
C LYS A 372 -24.11 11.73 -30.13
N ASP A 373 -25.07 11.88 -31.01
CA ASP A 373 -25.38 13.16 -31.64
C ASP A 373 -26.90 13.30 -31.83
N PRO A 374 -27.67 13.54 -30.75
CA PRO A 374 -29.10 13.79 -30.85
C PRO A 374 -29.38 14.93 -31.83
N VAL A 375 -30.31 14.72 -32.76
CA VAL A 375 -30.63 15.70 -33.80
C VAL A 375 -31.22 16.95 -33.16
N SER A 376 -30.63 18.10 -33.48
CA SER A 376 -31.16 19.39 -33.04
C SER A 376 -32.52 19.65 -33.66
N THR A 377 -33.39 20.34 -32.92
CA THR A 377 -34.68 20.81 -33.44
C THR A 377 -34.49 21.65 -34.69
N GLY A 378 -35.29 21.42 -35.73
CA GLY A 378 -35.18 22.12 -37.01
C GLY A 378 -34.26 21.44 -38.03
N LEU A 379 -33.69 20.28 -37.71
CA LEU A 379 -32.96 19.43 -38.66
C LEU A 379 -33.65 18.07 -38.82
N THR A 380 -33.62 17.55 -40.04
CA THR A 380 -33.93 16.16 -40.35
C THR A 380 -32.68 15.50 -40.93
N CYS A 381 -32.02 14.64 -40.15
CA CYS A 381 -30.76 13.99 -40.54
C CYS A 381 -30.99 12.55 -40.99
N ALA A 382 -30.49 12.20 -42.18
CA ALA A 382 -30.84 10.94 -42.85
C ALA A 382 -29.70 9.91 -42.90
N THR A 383 -28.45 10.37 -43.05
CA THR A 383 -27.28 9.49 -43.18
C THR A 383 -26.05 10.06 -42.48
N ALA A 384 -25.20 9.17 -41.96
CA ALA A 384 -23.89 9.48 -41.42
C ALA A 384 -22.85 8.52 -41.98
N SER A 385 -21.62 8.99 -42.12
CA SER A 385 -20.47 8.16 -42.45
C SER A 385 -19.27 8.56 -41.60
N CYS A 386 -18.39 7.60 -41.30
CA CYS A 386 -17.09 7.87 -40.71
C CYS A 386 -16.06 7.84 -41.84
N GLY A 387 -15.45 9.00 -42.12
CA GLY A 387 -14.66 9.21 -43.35
C GLY A 387 -13.16 9.33 -43.12
N SER A 388 -12.72 9.62 -41.89
CA SER A 388 -11.30 9.84 -41.61
C SER A 388 -10.97 9.39 -40.20
N ALA A 389 -10.25 8.27 -40.10
CA ALA A 389 -9.68 7.78 -38.87
C ALA A 389 -8.17 8.03 -38.87
N THR A 390 -7.65 8.59 -37.78
CA THR A 390 -6.22 8.87 -37.61
C THR A 390 -5.74 8.34 -36.27
N GLY A 391 -4.42 8.28 -36.08
CA GLY A 391 -3.80 7.83 -34.82
C GLY A 391 -4.12 6.38 -34.45
N GLY A 392 -4.51 5.54 -35.41
CA GLY A 392 -4.88 4.13 -35.19
C GLY A 392 -6.32 3.92 -34.72
N ALA A 393 -7.15 4.97 -34.64
CA ALA A 393 -8.58 4.81 -34.44
C ALA A 393 -9.22 4.04 -35.60
N VAL A 394 -10.33 3.35 -35.35
CA VAL A 394 -11.05 2.58 -36.37
C VAL A 394 -12.48 3.08 -36.48
N CYS A 395 -12.88 3.43 -37.71
CA CYS A 395 -14.26 3.82 -37.98
C CYS A 395 -15.22 2.67 -37.66
N PRO A 396 -16.37 2.95 -36.99
CA PRO A 396 -17.40 1.95 -36.76
C PRO A 396 -17.89 1.32 -38.07
N THR A 397 -18.27 0.04 -38.02
CA THR A 397 -18.75 -0.72 -39.20
C THR A 397 -20.12 -0.28 -39.69
N ALA A 398 -20.94 0.32 -38.82
CA ALA A 398 -22.20 0.94 -39.21
C ALA A 398 -21.96 2.08 -40.21
N SER A 399 -22.85 2.26 -41.18
CA SER A 399 -22.78 3.37 -42.13
C SER A 399 -24.17 3.83 -42.55
N ASN A 400 -24.25 5.00 -43.17
CA ASN A 400 -25.47 5.62 -43.68
C ASN A 400 -26.56 5.71 -42.61
N THR A 401 -27.76 5.22 -42.90
CA THR A 401 -28.91 5.25 -41.99
C THR A 401 -28.65 4.44 -40.72
N ALA A 402 -27.93 3.32 -40.79
CA ALA A 402 -27.61 2.53 -39.60
C ALA A 402 -26.71 3.30 -38.62
N MET A 403 -25.71 4.03 -39.14
CA MET A 403 -24.87 4.89 -38.32
C MET A 403 -25.67 6.05 -37.71
N MET A 404 -26.56 6.69 -38.49
CA MET A 404 -27.45 7.72 -37.95
C MET A 404 -28.31 7.19 -36.82
N THR A 405 -29.01 6.07 -37.01
CA THR A 405 -29.85 5.49 -35.98
C THR A 405 -29.06 5.23 -34.69
N ALA A 406 -27.82 4.74 -34.80
CA ALA A 406 -26.96 4.55 -33.65
C ALA A 406 -26.59 5.86 -32.95
N LEU A 407 -26.15 6.88 -33.69
CA LEU A 407 -25.81 8.21 -33.18
C LEU A 407 -26.99 8.89 -32.46
N GLN A 408 -28.21 8.67 -32.96
CA GLN A 408 -29.46 9.22 -32.41
C GLN A 408 -30.00 8.42 -31.22
N SER A 409 -29.54 7.18 -31.03
CA SER A 409 -30.08 6.30 -30.00
C SER A 409 -29.59 6.68 -28.61
N SER A 410 -30.36 6.28 -27.59
CA SER A 410 -29.93 6.38 -26.19
C SER A 410 -28.69 5.56 -25.88
N ASN A 411 -28.41 4.50 -26.65
CA ASN A 411 -27.22 3.67 -26.51
C ASN A 411 -25.99 4.27 -27.20
N GLY A 412 -26.18 5.11 -28.22
CA GLY A 412 -25.12 5.72 -29.02
C GLY A 412 -24.41 4.77 -29.98
N LEU A 413 -23.43 5.31 -30.70
CA LEU A 413 -22.54 4.59 -31.59
C LEU A 413 -21.24 4.24 -30.84
N THR A 414 -20.95 2.95 -30.69
CA THR A 414 -19.70 2.48 -30.06
C THR A 414 -18.52 2.58 -31.03
N ILE A 415 -17.41 3.11 -30.53
CA ILE A 415 -16.10 3.14 -31.17
C ILE A 415 -15.27 1.99 -30.60
N ALA A 416 -15.16 0.89 -31.35
CA ALA A 416 -14.52 -0.32 -30.84
C ALA A 416 -13.02 -0.14 -30.53
N THR A 417 -12.32 0.67 -31.33
CA THR A 417 -10.89 0.92 -31.17
C THR A 417 -10.62 2.42 -31.22
N PHE A 418 -10.23 2.99 -30.09
CA PHE A 418 -9.97 4.40 -29.90
C PHE A 418 -8.69 4.65 -29.08
N PRO A 419 -7.51 4.40 -29.68
CA PRO A 419 -6.22 4.53 -29.00
C PRO A 419 -5.90 5.99 -28.65
N VAL A 420 -4.89 6.17 -27.81
CA VAL A 420 -4.33 7.49 -27.46
C VAL A 420 -3.88 8.21 -28.73
N ASN A 421 -4.21 9.50 -28.84
CA ASN A 421 -4.03 10.35 -30.02
C ASN A 421 -4.85 9.92 -31.25
N GLY A 422 -5.80 9.00 -31.09
CA GLY A 422 -6.74 8.61 -32.14
C GLY A 422 -7.78 9.70 -32.40
N SER A 423 -8.21 9.85 -33.66
CA SER A 423 -9.30 10.75 -34.02
C SER A 423 -10.21 10.14 -35.08
N LEU A 424 -11.51 10.40 -34.97
CA LEU A 424 -12.54 9.98 -35.93
C LEU A 424 -13.35 11.19 -36.38
N THR A 425 -13.50 11.35 -37.68
CA THR A 425 -14.38 12.36 -38.29
C THR A 425 -15.61 11.69 -38.88
N PHE A 426 -16.78 12.07 -38.37
CA PHE A 426 -18.09 11.66 -38.85
C PHE A 426 -18.73 12.77 -39.66
N THR A 427 -19.21 12.48 -40.87
CA THR A 427 -20.00 13.41 -41.69
C THR A 427 -21.47 13.03 -41.58
N VAL A 428 -22.30 13.98 -41.17
CA VAL A 428 -23.75 13.81 -41.04
C VAL A 428 -24.47 14.66 -42.08
N ASN A 429 -25.42 14.06 -42.79
CA ASN A 429 -26.20 14.74 -43.83
C ASN A 429 -27.64 14.97 -43.37
N CYS A 430 -28.08 16.22 -43.45
CA CYS A 430 -29.39 16.67 -42.98
C CYS A 430 -30.09 17.58 -43.98
N THR A 431 -31.37 17.84 -43.71
CA THR A 431 -32.17 18.91 -44.31
C THR A 431 -32.62 19.87 -43.21
N VAL A 432 -32.57 21.16 -43.48
CA VAL A 432 -33.07 22.21 -42.57
C VAL A 432 -34.57 22.37 -42.76
N ASN A 433 -35.35 22.24 -41.68
CA ASN A 433 -36.82 22.26 -41.71
C ASN A 433 -37.42 23.68 -41.71
#